data_AF-A0A6G8BRF1-F1
#
_entry.id   AF-A0A6G8BRF1-F1
#
_cell.length_a   1.000
_cell.length_b   1.000
_cell.length_c   1.000
_cell.angle_alpha   90.00
_cell.angle_beta   90.00
_cell.angle_gamma   90.00
#
_symmetry.space_group_name_H-M   'P 1'
#
loop_
_entity.id
_entity.type
_entity.pdbx_description
1 polymer ?
#
loop_
_entity_poly.entity_id
_entity_poly.type
_entity_poly.pdbx_seq_one_letter_code
_entity_poly.pdbx_strand_id
1 'polypeptide(L)'
;MQSLLFDQEKRRVRERSPHLSPEAVHAEATALVSPVVHWDGTKNTPPHSTGGAVDVEIVDGHGKVLDYGMEIRDWSVVEPALCAPLCPSLTEAARCNRSQLAQLMEREGFAAYEHEWWHFSYGDQYWAHRKGHSVAQYGSCTLDMIFAARATKGDPRA
;
A
#
# COMPACT_ATOMS: atom_id res chain seq x y z
N MET A 1 -3.45 12.91 -6.13
CA MET A 1 -3.66 12.20 -4.85
C MET A 1 -2.37 11.56 -4.35
N GLN A 2 -1.78 10.60 -5.07
CA GLN A 2 -0.56 9.90 -4.61
C GLN A 2 0.64 10.80 -4.30
N SER A 3 0.94 11.79 -5.16
CA SER A 3 2.04 12.73 -4.91
C SER A 3 1.85 13.53 -3.62
N LEU A 4 0.60 13.91 -3.30
CA LEU A 4 0.27 14.64 -2.07
C LEU A 4 0.53 13.79 -0.82
N LEU A 5 0.15 12.50 -0.86
CA LEU A 5 0.42 11.56 0.22
C LEU A 5 1.93 11.40 0.43
N PHE A 6 2.70 11.27 -0.64
CA PHE A 6 4.16 11.12 -0.55
C PHE A 6 4.83 12.39 -0.01
N ASP A 7 4.38 13.57 -0.43
CA ASP A 7 4.87 14.84 0.10
C ASP A 7 4.50 15.06 1.57
N GLN A 8 3.35 14.54 2.01
CA GLN A 8 2.97 14.54 3.42
C GLN A 8 3.83 13.58 4.25
N GLU A 9 4.11 12.38 3.75
CA GLU A 9 5.01 11.44 4.46
C GLU A 9 6.42 12.00 4.56
N LYS A 10 7.00 12.54 3.48
CA LYS A 10 8.31 13.21 3.53
C LYS A 10 8.38 14.32 4.58
N ARG A 11 7.30 15.07 4.80
CA ARG A 11 7.24 16.10 5.86
C ARG A 11 7.30 15.46 7.24
N ARG A 12 6.49 14.42 7.49
CA ARG A 12 6.50 13.68 8.75
C ARG A 12 7.85 13.02 9.04
N VAL A 13 8.53 12.50 8.01
CA VAL A 13 9.89 11.96 8.14
C VAL A 13 10.85 13.06 8.61
N ARG A 14 10.80 14.24 8.00
CA ARG A 14 11.67 15.38 8.39
C ARG A 14 11.38 15.86 9.81
N GLU A 15 10.12 15.85 10.23
CA GLU A 15 9.71 16.25 11.58
C GLU A 15 10.24 15.27 12.64
N ARG A 16 10.09 13.95 12.42
CA ARG A 16 10.57 12.92 13.36
C ARG A 16 12.08 12.66 13.27
N SER A 17 12.72 13.01 12.16
CA SER A 17 14.13 12.72 11.90
C SER A 17 14.81 13.87 11.14
N PRO A 18 15.00 15.03 11.78
CA PRO A 18 15.50 16.26 11.14
C PRO A 18 16.96 16.17 10.68
N HIS A 19 17.69 15.14 11.11
CA HIS A 19 19.09 14.90 10.78
C HIS A 19 19.29 14.12 9.47
N LEU A 20 18.23 13.55 8.89
CA LEU A 20 18.33 12.77 7.67
C LEU A 20 18.63 13.65 6.45
N SER A 21 19.43 13.13 5.53
CA SER A 21 19.64 13.76 4.22
C SER A 21 18.33 13.74 3.40
N PRO A 22 18.18 14.61 2.37
CA PRO A 22 17.01 14.58 1.50
C PRO A 22 16.76 13.22 0.82
N GLU A 23 17.83 12.51 0.48
CA GLU A 23 17.78 11.16 -0.09
C GLU A 23 17.28 10.14 0.94
N ALA A 24 17.81 10.18 2.16
CA ALA A 24 17.36 9.29 3.24
C ALA A 24 15.90 9.58 3.63
N VAL A 25 15.46 10.84 3.61
CA VAL A 25 14.04 11.21 3.79
C VAL A 25 13.18 10.62 2.68
N HIS A 26 13.64 10.65 1.42
CA HIS A 26 12.91 10.04 0.31
C HIS A 26 12.80 8.52 0.50
N ALA A 27 13.91 7.85 0.83
CA ALA A 27 13.97 6.41 1.04
C ALA A 27 13.10 5.97 2.23
N GLU A 28 13.17 6.66 3.36
CA GLU A 28 12.34 6.36 4.53
C GLU A 28 10.84 6.55 4.24
N ALA A 29 10.49 7.59 3.47
CA ALA A 29 9.10 7.83 3.09
C ALA A 29 8.52 6.72 2.21
N THR A 30 9.35 6.00 1.44
CA THR A 30 8.86 4.94 0.55
C THR A 30 8.31 3.72 1.28
N ALA A 31 8.65 3.55 2.57
CA ALA A 31 8.18 2.44 3.39
C ALA A 31 6.68 2.50 3.68
N LEU A 32 6.08 3.69 3.73
CA LEU A 32 4.63 3.88 3.98
C LEU A 32 3.90 4.52 2.80
N VAL A 33 4.61 5.17 1.88
CA VAL A 33 3.97 5.76 0.71
C VAL A 33 4.85 5.61 -0.52
N SER A 34 4.37 4.88 -1.53
CA SER A 34 5.11 4.75 -2.78
C SER A 34 5.16 6.08 -3.56
N PRO A 35 6.34 6.53 -4.03
CA PRO A 35 6.46 7.77 -4.80
C PRO A 35 5.99 7.58 -6.25
N VAL A 36 5.57 8.64 -6.94
CA VAL A 36 5.29 8.60 -8.39
C VAL A 36 6.54 8.70 -9.27
N VAL A 37 7.66 9.12 -8.68
CA VAL A 37 8.96 9.28 -9.33
C VAL A 37 10.02 8.82 -8.32
N HIS A 38 10.91 7.94 -8.75
CA HIS A 38 12.03 7.47 -7.94
C HIS A 38 13.01 8.61 -7.64
N TRP A 39 13.93 8.38 -6.70
CA TRP A 39 14.95 9.37 -6.34
C TRP A 39 15.79 9.83 -7.55
N ASP A 40 16.13 8.90 -8.45
CA ASP A 40 16.92 9.16 -9.66
C ASP A 40 16.15 9.88 -10.79
N GLY A 41 14.88 10.23 -10.56
CA GLY A 41 14.03 10.92 -11.54
C GLY A 41 13.29 9.97 -12.50
N THR A 42 13.51 8.66 -12.42
CA THR A 42 12.76 7.70 -13.23
C THR A 42 11.30 7.58 -12.77
N LYS A 43 10.39 7.31 -13.71
CA LYS A 43 8.96 7.17 -13.38
C LYS A 43 8.73 5.90 -12.56
N ASN A 44 7.92 6.01 -11.53
CA ASN A 44 7.40 4.87 -10.78
C ASN A 44 5.90 4.70 -11.03
N THR A 45 5.40 3.48 -10.88
CA THR A 45 3.96 3.19 -10.86
C THR A 45 3.56 2.72 -9.47
N PRO A 46 3.03 3.59 -8.60
CA PRO A 46 2.58 3.19 -7.27
C PRO A 46 1.56 2.05 -7.30
N PRO A 47 1.65 1.02 -6.43
CA PRO A 47 0.77 -0.15 -6.44
C PRO A 47 -0.73 0.19 -6.53
N HIS A 48 -1.22 1.05 -5.64
CA HIS A 48 -2.62 1.52 -5.63
C HIS A 48 -3.04 2.24 -6.91
N SER A 49 -2.10 2.83 -7.67
CA SER A 49 -2.40 3.47 -8.97
C SER A 49 -2.65 2.47 -10.10
N THR A 50 -2.38 1.18 -9.88
CA THR A 50 -2.64 0.11 -10.86
C THR A 50 -4.01 -0.53 -10.70
N GLY A 51 -4.69 -0.29 -9.57
CA GLY A 51 -5.84 -1.08 -9.13
C GLY A 51 -5.49 -2.47 -8.57
N GLY A 52 -4.20 -2.81 -8.53
CA GLY A 52 -3.67 -4.08 -8.03
C GLY A 52 -3.28 -4.07 -6.56
N ALA A 53 -3.71 -3.09 -5.76
CA ALA A 53 -3.45 -3.07 -4.32
C ALA A 53 -4.69 -2.66 -3.54
N VAL A 54 -4.81 -3.18 -2.31
CA VAL A 54 -5.90 -2.90 -1.38
C VAL A 54 -5.37 -2.76 0.05
N ASP A 55 -6.00 -1.88 0.81
CA ASP A 55 -5.79 -1.72 2.25
C ASP A 55 -7.01 -2.28 2.98
N VAL A 56 -6.84 -3.24 3.89
CA VAL A 56 -7.95 -4.05 4.42
C VAL A 56 -7.93 -4.17 5.95
N GLU A 57 -9.12 -4.01 6.54
CA GLU A 57 -9.46 -4.35 7.93
C GLU A 57 -10.62 -5.32 7.98
N ILE A 58 -10.59 -6.27 8.92
CA ILE A 58 -11.75 -7.13 9.20
C ILE A 58 -12.64 -6.43 10.23
N VAL A 59 -13.94 -6.47 9.99
CA VAL A 59 -14.97 -6.07 10.95
C VAL A 59 -15.70 -7.29 11.49
N ASP A 60 -16.12 -7.25 12.74
CA ASP A 60 -16.96 -8.28 13.34
C ASP A 60 -18.43 -8.19 12.88
N GLY A 61 -19.27 -9.09 13.38
CA GLY A 61 -20.71 -9.12 13.07
C GLY A 61 -21.50 -7.89 13.54
N HIS A 62 -20.89 -7.01 14.32
CA HIS A 62 -21.45 -5.73 14.76
C HIS A 62 -20.86 -4.54 14.00
N GLY A 63 -19.99 -4.77 13.02
CA GLY A 63 -19.34 -3.74 12.22
C GLY A 63 -18.15 -3.08 12.93
N LYS A 64 -17.64 -3.65 14.02
CA LYS A 64 -16.47 -3.13 14.73
C LYS A 64 -15.19 -3.71 14.12
N VAL A 65 -14.22 -2.85 13.82
CA VAL A 65 -12.88 -3.26 13.38
C VAL A 65 -12.22 -4.12 14.46
N LEU A 66 -11.63 -5.26 14.06
CA LEU A 66 -10.86 -6.10 14.97
C LEU A 66 -9.65 -5.33 15.53
N ASP A 67 -9.20 -5.68 16.72
CA ASP A 67 -8.00 -5.04 17.29
C ASP A 67 -6.76 -5.45 16.49
N TYR A 68 -6.13 -4.51 15.79
CA TYR A 68 -4.83 -4.68 15.14
C TYR A 68 -3.73 -3.87 15.83
N GLY A 69 -3.96 -3.33 17.03
CA GLY A 69 -3.08 -2.41 17.76
C GLY A 69 -3.16 -0.95 17.28
N MET A 70 -3.74 -0.72 16.11
CA MET A 70 -4.10 0.57 15.52
C MET A 70 -5.20 0.33 14.46
N GLU A 71 -5.92 1.37 14.05
CA GLU A 71 -6.76 1.33 12.84
C GLU A 71 -6.01 1.97 11.66
N ILE A 72 -6.26 1.52 10.42
CA ILE A 72 -5.58 2.04 9.21
C ILE A 72 -5.69 3.55 9.14
N ARG A 73 -6.85 4.15 9.47
CA ARG A 73 -7.06 5.61 9.44
C ARG A 73 -6.04 6.39 10.29
N ASP A 74 -5.48 5.76 11.31
CA ASP A 74 -4.56 6.37 12.27
C ASP A 74 -3.08 6.17 11.86
N TRP A 75 -2.80 5.53 10.71
CA TRP A 75 -1.43 5.29 10.20
C TRP A 75 -0.56 6.54 10.21
N SER A 76 -1.20 7.71 10.11
CA SER A 76 -0.50 8.97 9.99
C SER A 76 -0.06 9.64 11.28
N VAL A 77 -0.58 9.17 12.41
CA VAL A 77 -0.39 9.76 13.75
C VAL A 77 0.19 8.77 14.76
N VAL A 78 0.41 7.51 14.36
CA VAL A 78 1.10 6.50 15.15
C VAL A 78 2.59 6.45 14.81
N GLU A 79 3.37 5.79 15.67
CA GLU A 79 4.76 5.47 15.37
C GLU A 79 4.85 4.56 14.13
N PRO A 80 5.70 4.87 13.13
CA PRO A 80 5.84 4.07 11.90
C PRO A 80 6.12 2.59 12.16
N ALA A 81 6.84 2.27 13.24
CA ALA A 81 7.12 0.89 13.63
C ALA A 81 5.86 0.07 13.99
N LEU A 82 4.75 0.72 14.35
CA LEU A 82 3.47 0.05 14.62
C LEU A 82 2.77 -0.40 13.33
N CYS A 83 3.08 0.23 12.19
CA CYS A 83 2.53 -0.12 10.88
C CYS A 83 3.06 -1.46 10.36
N ALA A 84 4.28 -1.86 10.73
CA ALA A 84 4.87 -3.11 10.27
C ALA A 84 4.07 -4.34 10.74
N PRO A 85 3.98 -5.44 9.95
CA PRO A 85 3.26 -6.66 10.33
C PRO A 85 3.66 -7.22 11.70
N LEU A 86 4.94 -7.11 12.04
CA LEU A 86 5.50 -7.51 13.33
C LEU A 86 5.96 -6.26 14.09
N CYS A 87 5.41 -6.05 15.28
CA CYS A 87 5.85 -4.99 16.18
C CYS A 87 5.89 -5.52 17.63
N PRO A 88 6.99 -5.33 18.39
CA PRO A 88 7.13 -5.88 19.74
C PRO A 88 6.08 -5.41 20.75
N SER A 89 5.51 -4.22 20.55
CA SER A 89 4.51 -3.61 21.43
C SER A 89 3.09 -4.14 21.24
N LEU A 90 2.85 -5.03 20.27
CA LEU A 90 1.52 -5.57 20.01
C LEU A 90 1.04 -6.47 21.14
N THR A 91 -0.25 -6.37 21.45
CA THR A 91 -0.97 -7.37 22.23
C THR A 91 -0.98 -8.72 21.48
N GLU A 92 -1.14 -9.81 22.20
CA GLU A 92 -1.27 -11.14 21.58
C GLU A 92 -2.49 -11.21 20.65
N ALA A 93 -3.60 -10.55 21.03
CA ALA A 93 -4.80 -10.45 20.20
C ALA A 93 -4.51 -9.72 18.88
N ALA A 94 -3.85 -8.56 18.92
CA ALA A 94 -3.49 -7.81 17.72
C ALA A 94 -2.55 -8.59 16.80
N ARG A 95 -1.56 -9.28 17.37
CA ARG A 95 -0.65 -10.16 16.63
C ARG A 95 -1.40 -11.29 15.94
N CYS A 96 -2.32 -11.94 16.64
CA CYS A 96 -3.15 -13.01 16.10
C CYS A 96 -4.03 -12.50 14.95
N ASN A 97 -4.69 -11.35 15.12
CA ASN A 97 -5.55 -10.75 14.10
C ASN A 97 -4.75 -10.35 12.84
N ARG A 98 -3.58 -9.71 12.99
CA ARG A 98 -2.68 -9.41 11.85
C ARG A 98 -2.26 -10.68 11.11
N SER A 99 -1.89 -11.73 11.85
CA SER A 99 -1.51 -13.02 11.24
C SER A 99 -2.67 -13.69 10.51
N GLN A 100 -3.87 -13.67 11.09
CA GLN A 100 -5.07 -14.23 10.45
C GLN A 100 -5.43 -13.48 9.17
N LEU A 101 -5.43 -12.14 9.19
CA LEU A 101 -5.69 -11.32 8.00
C LEU A 101 -4.67 -11.64 6.89
N ALA A 102 -3.38 -11.65 7.21
CA ALA A 102 -2.34 -11.97 6.24
C ALA A 102 -2.54 -13.36 5.63
N GLN A 103 -2.80 -14.38 6.45
CA GLN A 103 -3.05 -15.74 5.97
C GLN A 103 -4.29 -15.84 5.08
N LEU A 104 -5.38 -15.13 5.41
CA LEU A 104 -6.59 -15.10 4.58
C LEU A 104 -6.30 -14.48 3.21
N MET A 105 -5.65 -13.32 3.18
CA MET A 105 -5.32 -12.63 1.93
C MET A 105 -4.31 -13.45 1.09
N GLU A 106 -3.31 -14.06 1.72
CA GLU A 106 -2.34 -14.91 1.01
C GLU A 106 -2.97 -16.16 0.39
N ARG A 107 -3.96 -16.77 1.07
CA ARG A 107 -4.71 -17.91 0.53
C ARG A 107 -5.48 -17.54 -0.74
N GLU A 108 -5.98 -16.31 -0.83
CA GLU A 108 -6.64 -15.76 -2.01
C GLU A 108 -5.65 -15.23 -3.06
N GLY A 109 -4.35 -15.47 -2.89
CA GLY A 109 -3.32 -15.17 -3.88
C GLY A 109 -2.70 -13.77 -3.76
N PHE A 110 -3.10 -12.96 -2.79
CA PHE A 110 -2.47 -11.67 -2.52
C PHE A 110 -1.05 -11.84 -1.94
N ALA A 111 -0.25 -10.78 -2.01
CA ALA A 111 1.05 -10.65 -1.37
C ALA A 111 0.98 -9.55 -0.29
N ALA A 112 1.29 -9.90 0.95
CA ALA A 112 1.36 -8.94 2.05
C ALA A 112 2.60 -8.04 1.92
N TYR A 113 2.44 -6.75 2.21
CA TYR A 113 3.56 -5.81 2.25
C TYR A 113 4.28 -5.83 3.60
N GLU A 114 5.60 -5.61 3.59
CA GLU A 114 6.45 -5.85 4.75
C GLU A 114 6.50 -4.68 5.74
N HIS A 115 6.03 -3.50 5.34
CA HIS A 115 6.03 -2.30 6.18
C HIS A 115 4.63 -1.88 6.65
N GLU A 116 3.58 -2.48 6.10
CA GLU A 116 2.18 -2.15 6.39
C GLU A 116 1.36 -3.43 6.57
N TRP A 117 0.85 -3.66 7.77
CA TRP A 117 0.08 -4.88 8.09
C TRP A 117 -1.23 -5.00 7.32
N TRP A 118 -1.74 -3.91 6.77
CA TRP A 118 -3.02 -3.82 6.07
C TRP A 118 -2.91 -3.87 4.55
N HIS A 119 -1.72 -3.66 3.97
CA HIS A 119 -1.55 -3.50 2.53
C HIS A 119 -1.33 -4.87 1.88
N PHE A 120 -2.15 -5.15 0.86
CA PHE A 120 -2.08 -6.37 0.08
C PHE A 120 -2.06 -6.06 -1.41
N SER A 121 -1.05 -6.60 -2.09
CA SER A 121 -0.86 -6.47 -3.53
C SER A 121 -1.35 -7.72 -4.28
N TYR A 122 -1.97 -7.51 -5.44
CA TYR A 122 -2.41 -8.52 -6.39
C TYR A 122 -2.26 -8.00 -7.82
N GLY A 123 -1.38 -8.63 -8.61
CA GLY A 123 -1.16 -8.29 -10.01
C GLY A 123 -0.28 -7.05 -10.28
N ASP A 124 0.02 -6.20 -9.29
CA ASP A 124 0.99 -5.11 -9.44
C ASP A 124 2.46 -5.59 -9.46
N GLN A 125 3.42 -4.65 -9.54
CA GLN A 125 4.85 -5.01 -9.58
C GLN A 125 5.37 -5.64 -8.28
N TYR A 126 4.84 -5.27 -7.11
CA TYR A 126 5.26 -5.86 -5.84
C TYR A 126 4.75 -7.30 -5.76
N TRP A 127 3.49 -7.53 -6.13
CA TRP A 127 2.93 -8.88 -6.23
C TRP A 127 3.73 -9.75 -7.21
N ALA A 128 4.04 -9.24 -8.40
CA ALA A 128 4.79 -9.98 -9.40
C ALA A 128 6.17 -10.39 -8.87
N HIS A 129 6.88 -9.46 -8.24
CA HIS A 129 8.15 -9.73 -7.58
C HIS A 129 8.02 -10.80 -6.48
N ARG A 130 7.07 -10.62 -5.55
CA ARG A 130 6.88 -11.53 -4.40
C ARG A 130 6.43 -12.94 -4.79
N LYS A 131 5.66 -13.07 -5.87
CA LYS A 131 5.15 -14.36 -6.36
C LYS A 131 6.02 -14.97 -7.48
N GLY A 132 7.11 -14.32 -7.88
CA GLY A 132 8.06 -14.85 -8.86
C GLY A 132 7.60 -14.74 -10.32
N HIS A 133 6.71 -13.80 -10.64
CA HIS A 133 6.32 -13.49 -12.01
C HIS A 133 7.30 -12.49 -12.64
N SER A 134 7.60 -12.68 -13.93
CA SER A 134 8.49 -11.79 -14.69
C SER A 134 7.85 -10.44 -15.04
N VAL A 135 6.51 -10.35 -15.00
CA VAL A 135 5.74 -9.15 -15.35
C VAL A 135 4.56 -8.97 -14.40
N ALA A 136 4.21 -7.71 -14.13
CA ALA A 136 2.97 -7.35 -13.47
C ALA A 136 1.77 -7.59 -14.42
N GLN A 137 0.64 -8.02 -13.86
CA GLN A 137 -0.62 -8.13 -14.57
C GLN A 137 -1.28 -6.75 -14.78
N TYR A 138 -1.10 -5.86 -13.81
CA TYR A 138 -1.68 -4.52 -13.81
C TYR A 138 -0.59 -3.45 -13.83
N GLY A 139 -0.88 -2.36 -14.55
CA GLY A 139 -0.02 -1.19 -14.66
C GLY A 139 -0.86 0.09 -14.50
N SER A 140 -0.23 1.25 -14.65
CA SER A 140 -0.97 2.51 -14.66
C SER A 140 -1.81 2.63 -15.94
N CYS A 141 -3.06 3.06 -15.80
CA CYS A 141 -3.89 3.45 -16.93
C CYS A 141 -3.75 4.93 -17.22
N THR A 142 -3.57 5.29 -18.49
CA THR A 142 -3.72 6.66 -18.96
C THR A 142 -5.18 6.95 -19.33
N LEU A 143 -5.56 8.23 -19.37
CA LEU A 143 -6.88 8.64 -19.85
C LEU A 143 -7.14 8.14 -21.28
N ASP A 144 -6.12 8.16 -22.14
CA ASP A 144 -6.23 7.67 -23.51
C ASP A 144 -6.53 6.17 -23.56
N MET A 145 -5.89 5.37 -22.70
CA MET A 145 -6.20 3.94 -22.58
C MET A 145 -7.64 3.70 -22.12
N ILE A 146 -8.14 4.52 -21.19
CA ILE A 146 -9.52 4.43 -20.70
C ILE A 146 -10.51 4.77 -21.82
N PHE A 147 -10.26 5.84 -22.58
CA PHE A 147 -11.13 6.22 -23.71
C PHE A 147 -11.10 5.18 -24.83
N ALA A 148 -9.92 4.66 -25.17
CA ALA A 148 -9.77 3.58 -26.14
C ALA A 148 -10.53 2.31 -25.71
N ALA A 149 -10.41 1.91 -24.44
CA ALA A 149 -11.12 0.74 -23.91
C ALA A 149 -12.65 0.91 -23.85
N ARG A 150 -13.14 2.15 -23.72
CA ARG A 150 -14.58 2.47 -23.80
C ARG A 150 -15.08 2.43 -25.24
N ALA A 151 -14.29 2.93 -26.19
CA ALA A 151 -14.63 2.90 -27.61
C ALA A 151 -14.73 1.47 -28.18
N THR A 152 -13.93 0.53 -27.68
CA THR A 152 -13.94 -0.86 -28.14
C THR A 152 -15.06 -1.71 -27.54
N LYS A 153 -15.70 -1.27 -26.44
CA LYS A 153 -16.79 -2.04 -25.80
C LYS A 153 -18.16 -1.84 -26.47
N GLY A 154 -18.28 -0.95 -27.46
CA GLY A 154 -19.56 -0.59 -28.07
C GLY A 154 -20.44 0.14 -27.05
N ASP A 155 -20.91 1.33 -27.39
CA ASP A 155 -21.93 2.00 -26.57
C ASP A 155 -23.22 1.14 -26.60
N PRO A 156 -23.72 0.62 -25.47
CA PRO A 156 -25.02 -0.05 -25.44
C PRO A 156 -26.20 0.91 -25.66
N ARG A 157 -25.94 2.22 -25.79
CA ARG A 157 -26.94 3.29 -25.92
C ARG A 157 -26.71 4.22 -27.13
N ALA A 158 -26.01 3.75 -28.15
CA ALA A 158 -25.99 4.39 -29.47
C ALA A 158 -27.02 3.75 -30.40
#